data_AF-A0A819UX42-F1
#
_entry.id   AF-A0A819UX42-F1
#
_cell.length_a   1.000
_cell.length_b   1.000
_cell.length_c   1.000
_cell.angle_alpha   90.00
_cell.angle_beta   90.00
_cell.angle_gamma   90.00
#
_symmetry.space_group_name_H-M   'P 1'
#
loop_
_entity.id
_entity.type
_entity.pdbx_description
1 polymer ?
#
loop_
_entity_poly.entity_id
_entity_poly.type
_entity_poly.pdbx_seq_one_letter_code
_entity_poly.pdbx_strand_id
1 'polypeptide(L)'
;MRILKVFLLERDDEFNDEPVWNNGNVLFTTDLSDYENIFTKLGQNDEWIKLRAQYIKRRLYIYRDELLNRHGHGNIKPSYWAYGYATLQLYKDNVSPKEFNQYYQIHSNYCGVS
;
A
#
# COMPACT_ATOMS: atom_id res chain seq x y z
N MET A 1 -6.01 -25.58 11.03
CA MET A 1 -6.84 -24.42 10.61
C MET A 1 -6.68 -24.24 9.11
N ARG A 2 -7.75 -24.20 8.32
CA ARG A 2 -7.68 -23.86 6.88
C ARG A 2 -7.65 -22.35 6.75
N ILE A 3 -6.62 -21.79 6.11
CA ILE A 3 -6.49 -20.36 5.85
C ILE A 3 -7.00 -20.10 4.43
N LEU A 4 -7.99 -19.23 4.27
CA LEU A 4 -8.43 -18.73 2.97
C LEU A 4 -7.56 -17.52 2.59
N LYS A 5 -6.93 -17.58 1.41
CA LYS A 5 -6.22 -16.43 0.82
C LYS A 5 -7.06 -15.89 -0.34
N VAL A 6 -7.27 -14.58 -0.38
CA VAL A 6 -8.08 -13.90 -1.42
C VAL A 6 -7.21 -12.84 -2.08
N PHE A 7 -7.19 -12.83 -3.41
CA PHE A 7 -6.48 -11.83 -4.22
C PHE A 7 -7.50 -10.84 -4.77
N LEU A 8 -7.43 -9.58 -4.36
CA LEU A 8 -8.42 -8.57 -4.73
C LEU A 8 -7.74 -7.41 -5.49
N LEU A 9 -8.35 -7.04 -6.62
CA LEU A 9 -7.88 -5.95 -7.49
C LEU A 9 -8.71 -4.66 -7.36
N GLU A 10 -9.82 -4.73 -6.62
CA GLU A 10 -10.61 -3.58 -6.11
C GLU A 10 -11.21 -2.65 -7.18
N ARG A 11 -11.28 -3.11 -8.43
CA ARG A 11 -11.96 -2.44 -9.54
C ARG A 11 -12.82 -3.44 -10.31
N ASP A 12 -13.93 -2.96 -10.84
CA ASP A 12 -14.84 -3.72 -11.68
C ASP A 12 -14.36 -3.69 -13.13
N ASP A 13 -13.83 -4.80 -13.64
CA ASP A 13 -13.36 -4.90 -15.01
C ASP A 13 -14.49 -5.05 -16.04
N GLU A 14 -15.73 -5.33 -15.61
CA GLU A 14 -16.92 -5.38 -16.48
C GLU A 14 -17.56 -3.99 -16.64
N PHE A 15 -17.53 -3.16 -15.59
CA PHE A 15 -18.12 -1.82 -15.59
C PHE A 15 -17.05 -0.72 -15.61
N ASN A 16 -16.41 -0.53 -16.77
CA ASN A 16 -15.53 0.61 -17.06
C ASN A 16 -14.30 0.78 -16.14
N ASP A 17 -13.81 -0.31 -15.53
CA ASP A 17 -12.71 -0.26 -14.54
C ASP A 17 -13.07 0.65 -13.36
N GLU A 18 -14.34 0.76 -12.96
CA GLU A 18 -14.74 1.63 -11.87
C GLU A 18 -14.21 1.11 -10.52
N PRO A 19 -13.75 2.01 -9.62
CA PRO A 19 -13.40 1.64 -8.26
C PRO A 19 -14.58 1.03 -7.49
N VAL A 20 -14.47 -0.23 -7.08
CA VAL A 20 -15.50 -0.88 -6.23
C VAL A 20 -15.15 -0.81 -4.75
N TRP A 21 -13.87 -0.76 -4.43
CA TRP A 21 -13.39 -0.68 -3.05
C TRP A 21 -12.05 0.04 -2.96
N ASN A 22 -11.74 0.60 -1.80
CA ASN A 22 -10.47 1.27 -1.50
C ASN A 22 -9.99 2.28 -2.56
N ASN A 23 -10.93 3.00 -3.19
CA ASN A 23 -10.67 3.93 -4.28
C ASN A 23 -9.93 3.30 -5.49
N GLY A 24 -10.08 2.00 -5.69
CA GLY A 24 -9.45 1.25 -6.77
C GLY A 24 -7.99 0.91 -6.52
N ASN A 25 -7.47 1.15 -5.30
CA ASN A 25 -6.15 0.69 -4.90
C ASN A 25 -6.22 -0.77 -4.46
N VAL A 26 -5.37 -1.59 -5.07
CA VAL A 26 -5.15 -2.98 -4.64
C VAL A 26 -4.71 -3.07 -3.18
N LEU A 27 -5.03 -4.18 -2.52
CA LEU A 27 -4.44 -4.47 -1.22
C LEU A 27 -2.93 -4.69 -1.39
N PHE A 28 -2.12 -3.79 -0.82
CA PHE A 28 -0.68 -3.89 -0.93
C PHE A 28 -0.15 -5.12 -0.17
N THR A 29 0.63 -5.93 -0.87
CA THR A 29 1.48 -6.97 -0.28
C THR A 29 2.92 -6.82 -0.78
N THR A 30 3.88 -6.98 0.12
CA THR A 30 5.32 -6.95 -0.18
C THR A 30 5.78 -8.20 -0.92
N ASP A 31 5.07 -9.31 -0.74
CA ASP A 31 5.35 -10.58 -1.39
C ASP A 31 4.09 -11.17 -2.01
N LEU A 32 4.23 -11.65 -3.23
CA LEU A 32 3.19 -12.27 -4.04
C LEU A 32 3.43 -13.77 -4.26
N SER A 33 4.55 -14.31 -3.77
CA SER A 33 5.00 -15.69 -3.99
C SER A 33 3.96 -16.72 -3.58
N ASP A 34 3.26 -16.47 -2.49
CA ASP A 34 2.17 -17.33 -2.01
C ASP A 34 1.03 -17.48 -3.02
N TYR A 35 0.70 -16.41 -3.75
CA TYR A 35 -0.34 -16.43 -4.77
C TYR A 35 0.18 -17.09 -6.04
N GLU A 36 1.38 -16.71 -6.50
CA GLU A 36 2.07 -17.34 -7.63
C GLU A 36 2.11 -18.86 -7.50
N ASN A 37 2.53 -19.35 -6.34
CA ASN A 37 2.62 -20.78 -6.04
C ASN A 37 1.27 -21.50 -6.16
N ILE A 38 0.15 -20.84 -5.85
CA ILE A 38 -1.19 -21.44 -6.01
C ILE A 38 -1.50 -21.63 -7.49
N PHE A 39 -1.32 -20.59 -8.31
CA PHE A 39 -1.60 -20.65 -9.74
C PHE A 39 -0.67 -21.63 -10.47
N THR A 40 0.62 -21.66 -10.12
CA THR A 40 1.58 -22.61 -10.69
C THR A 40 1.20 -24.06 -10.37
N LYS A 41 0.80 -24.36 -9.13
CA LYS A 41 0.34 -25.71 -8.74
C LYS A 41 -0.93 -26.15 -9.47
N LEU A 42 -1.77 -25.20 -9.87
CA LEU A 42 -2.98 -25.45 -10.66
C LEU A 42 -2.72 -25.47 -12.18
N GLY A 43 -1.48 -25.25 -12.63
CA GLY A 43 -1.13 -25.16 -14.04
C GLY A 43 -1.62 -23.87 -14.72
N GLN A 44 -2.00 -22.85 -13.96
CA GLN A 44 -2.61 -21.60 -14.44
C GLN A 44 -1.59 -20.45 -14.53
N ASN A 45 -0.38 -20.73 -15.02
CA ASN A 45 0.71 -19.74 -15.06
C ASN A 45 0.37 -18.51 -15.93
N ASP A 46 -0.33 -18.72 -17.06
CA ASP A 46 -0.74 -17.62 -17.94
C ASP A 46 -1.72 -16.68 -17.25
N GLU A 47 -2.61 -17.23 -16.43
CA GLU A 47 -3.59 -16.45 -15.67
C GLU A 47 -2.91 -15.64 -14.55
N TRP A 48 -1.91 -16.24 -13.90
CA TRP A 48 -1.07 -15.53 -12.94
C TRP A 48 -0.36 -14.33 -13.56
N ILE A 49 0.21 -14.49 -14.76
CA ILE A 49 0.90 -13.40 -15.47
C ILE A 49 -0.06 -12.22 -15.71
N LYS A 50 -1.29 -12.50 -16.15
CA LYS A 50 -2.32 -11.47 -16.37
C LYS A 50 -2.72 -10.77 -15.07
N LEU A 51 -3.03 -11.55 -14.03
CA LEU A 51 -3.42 -11.01 -12.72
C LEU A 51 -2.31 -10.16 -12.11
N ARG A 52 -1.06 -10.61 -12.17
CA ARG A 52 0.10 -9.87 -11.69
C ARG A 52 0.29 -8.57 -12.46
N ALA A 53 0.11 -8.58 -13.78
CA ALA A 53 0.17 -7.36 -14.59
C ALA A 53 -0.90 -6.34 -14.15
N GLN A 54 -2.12 -6.80 -13.88
CA GLN A 54 -3.19 -5.95 -13.35
C GLN A 54 -2.87 -5.41 -11.94
N TYR A 55 -2.35 -6.26 -11.05
CA TYR A 55 -1.92 -5.82 -9.72
C TYR A 55 -0.86 -4.73 -9.81
N ILE A 56 0.18 -4.92 -10.63
CA ILE A 56 1.26 -3.93 -10.80
C ILE A 56 0.70 -2.61 -11.35
N LYS A 57 -0.15 -2.68 -12.39
CA LYS A 57 -0.80 -1.49 -12.98
C LYS A 57 -1.61 -0.71 -11.94
N ARG A 58 -2.28 -1.40 -11.02
CA ARG A 58 -3.23 -0.84 -10.04
C ARG A 58 -2.63 -0.65 -8.64
N ARG A 59 -1.36 -1.00 -8.43
CA ARG A 59 -0.59 -0.72 -7.20
C ARG A 59 -0.23 0.76 -7.15
N LEU A 60 -1.26 1.58 -7.12
CA LEU A 60 -1.19 3.01 -6.95
C LEU A 60 -1.38 3.31 -5.46
N TYR A 61 -0.74 4.37 -4.98
CA TYR A 61 -1.02 4.94 -3.66
C TYR A 61 -1.92 6.15 -3.86
N ILE A 62 -3.16 5.92 -4.28
CA ILE A 62 -4.16 6.99 -4.34
C ILE A 62 -4.63 7.21 -2.91
N TYR A 63 -4.14 8.26 -2.29
CA TYR A 63 -4.59 8.64 -0.97
C TYR A 63 -6.08 9.02 -1.01
N ARG A 64 -6.81 8.81 0.10
CA ARG A 64 -8.20 9.23 0.23
C ARG A 64 -8.25 10.75 0.35
N ASP A 65 -9.14 11.42 -0.39
CA ASP A 65 -9.32 12.87 -0.29
C ASP A 65 -9.59 13.27 1.16
N GLU A 66 -8.74 14.18 1.68
CA GLU A 66 -8.80 14.91 2.96
C GLU A 66 -9.08 14.10 4.25
N LEU A 67 -9.31 12.80 4.15
CA LEU A 67 -9.66 11.92 5.24
C LEU A 67 -8.43 11.18 5.74
N LEU A 68 -8.35 11.06 7.06
CA LEU A 68 -7.33 10.26 7.72
C LEU A 68 -7.39 8.81 7.19
N ASN A 69 -6.24 8.23 6.85
CA ASN A 69 -6.14 6.81 6.54
C ASN A 69 -6.50 5.96 7.77
N ARG A 70 -6.59 4.63 7.62
CA ARG A 70 -6.96 3.72 8.73
C ARG A 70 -6.01 3.78 9.94
N HIS A 71 -4.86 4.44 9.81
CA HIS A 71 -3.88 4.68 10.86
C HIS A 71 -3.93 6.13 11.40
N GLY A 72 -5.01 6.86 11.13
CA GLY A 72 -5.19 8.23 11.60
C GLY A 72 -4.35 9.26 10.86
N HIS A 73 -3.63 8.89 9.79
CA HIS A 73 -2.79 9.82 9.04
C HIS A 73 -3.50 10.36 7.81
N GLY A 74 -3.77 11.67 7.79
CA GLY A 74 -4.31 12.37 6.61
C GLY A 74 -3.20 12.94 5.74
N ASN A 75 -3.53 13.26 4.48
CA ASN A 75 -2.55 13.72 3.48
C ASN A 75 -2.18 15.20 3.63
N ILE A 76 -2.61 15.84 4.72
CA ILE A 76 -2.35 17.26 4.99
C ILE A 76 -0.84 17.51 5.10
N LYS A 77 -0.07 16.49 5.52
CA LYS A 77 1.38 16.61 5.73
C LYS A 77 2.10 15.37 5.18
N PRO A 78 3.27 15.54 4.53
CA PRO A 78 4.05 14.43 3.99
C PRO A 78 4.60 13.55 5.12
N SER A 79 4.32 12.25 5.06
CA SER A 79 4.92 11.25 5.95
C SER A 79 6.37 10.94 5.57
N TYR A 80 7.10 10.25 6.46
CA TYR A 80 8.43 9.68 6.18
C TYR A 80 8.46 8.87 4.88
N TRP A 81 7.34 8.23 4.51
CA TRP A 81 7.19 7.49 3.27
C TRP A 81 7.18 8.40 2.04
N ALA A 82 6.54 9.58 2.14
CA ALA A 82 6.55 10.58 1.07
C ALA A 82 7.96 11.15 0.82
N TYR A 83 8.83 11.11 1.83
CA TYR A 83 10.25 11.45 1.69
C TYR A 83 11.11 10.29 1.13
N GLY A 84 10.51 9.15 0.77
CA GLY A 84 11.20 8.02 0.14
C GLY A 84 11.73 6.96 1.12
N TYR A 85 11.36 7.02 2.40
CA TYR A 85 11.86 6.08 3.41
C TYR A 85 10.86 4.99 3.73
N ALA A 86 11.34 3.74 3.76
CA ALA A 86 10.47 2.59 4.00
C ALA A 86 9.96 2.50 5.46
N THR A 87 10.68 3.11 6.41
CA THR A 87 10.31 3.11 7.83
C THR A 87 10.63 4.47 8.46
N LEU A 88 9.94 4.79 9.56
CA LEU A 88 10.25 5.98 10.38
C LEU A 88 11.69 5.95 10.90
N GLN A 89 12.19 4.75 11.25
CA GLN A 89 13.56 4.56 11.71
C GLN A 89 14.57 4.91 10.61
N LEU A 90 14.35 4.43 9.38
CA LEU A 90 15.20 4.78 8.25
C LEU A 90 15.21 6.28 7.97
N TYR A 91 14.06 6.96 8.09
CA TYR A 91 14.03 8.42 7.99
C TYR A 91 14.87 9.09 9.09
N LYS A 92 14.66 8.70 10.35
CA LYS A 92 15.38 9.22 11.51
C LYS A 92 16.91 9.08 11.38
N ASP A 93 17.37 7.96 10.84
CA ASP A 93 18.80 7.65 10.71
C ASP A 93 19.48 8.38 9.54
N ASN A 94 18.70 8.95 8.61
CA ASN A 94 19.22 9.57 7.39
C ASN A 94 18.98 11.09 7.29
N VAL A 95 18.24 11.69 8.22
CA VAL A 95 18.07 13.16 8.30
C VAL A 95 18.80 13.73 9.52
N SER A 96 19.02 15.04 9.54
CA SER A 96 19.63 15.68 10.70
C SER A 96 18.71 15.63 11.93
N PRO A 97 19.27 15.71 13.16
CA PRO A 97 18.46 15.78 14.37
C PRO A 97 17.47 16.95 14.36
N LYS A 98 17.81 18.06 13.71
CA LYS A 98 16.95 19.24 13.55
C LYS A 98 15.75 18.93 12.66
N GLU A 99 15.98 18.30 11.50
CA GLU A 99 14.91 17.90 10.57
C GLU A 99 13.99 16.86 11.21
N PHE A 100 14.56 15.88 11.90
CA PHE A 100 13.76 14.88 12.60
C PHE A 100 12.92 15.51 13.73
N ASN A 101 13.48 16.47 14.49
CA ASN A 101 12.71 17.17 15.51
C ASN A 101 11.57 18.00 14.90
N GLN A 102 11.80 18.66 13.77
CA GLN A 102 10.72 19.36 13.05
C GLN A 102 9.64 18.38 12.60
N TYR A 103 10.03 17.25 12.01
CA TYR A 103 9.11 16.19 11.63
C TYR A 103 8.32 15.66 12.83
N TYR A 104 8.99 15.44 13.97
CA TYR A 104 8.38 15.00 15.23
C TYR A 104 7.33 15.99 15.74
N GLN A 105 7.64 17.28 15.83
CA GLN A 105 6.69 18.31 16.28
C GLN A 105 5.43 18.37 15.40
N ILE A 106 5.60 18.10 14.10
CA ILE A 106 4.52 18.14 13.11
C ILE A 106 3.62 16.88 13.19
N HIS A 107 4.21 15.73 13.55
CA HIS A 107 3.61 14.40 13.49
C HIS A 107 3.44 13.73 14.85
N SER A 108 3.61 14.43 15.98
CA SER A 108 3.53 13.87 17.34
C SER A 108 2.19 13.20 17.70
N ASN A 109 1.16 13.36 16.87
CA ASN A 109 -0.14 12.70 16.98
C ASN A 109 -0.50 11.85 15.74
N TYR A 110 0.47 11.60 14.85
CA TYR A 110 0.29 10.96 13.54
C TYR A 110 1.47 10.00 13.24
N CYS A 111 1.35 9.17 12.20
CA CYS A 111 2.46 8.36 11.66
C CYS A 111 3.19 7.43 12.65
N GLY A 112 2.61 7.10 13.81
CA GLY A 112 3.27 6.27 14.83
C GLY A 112 4.52 6.92 15.44
N VAL A 113 4.60 8.25 15.38
CA VAL A 113 5.68 9.04 15.97
C VAL A 113 5.31 9.37 17.42
N SER A 114 5.99 8.74 18.39
CA SER A 114 5.83 8.97 19.83
C SER A 114 7.16 9.29 20.49
#